data_AF-A0A0F2JJ52-F1
#
_entry.id   AF-A0A0F2JJ52-F1
#
_cell.length_a   1.000
_cell.length_b   1.000
_cell.length_c   1.000
_cell.angle_alpha   90.00
_cell.angle_beta   90.00
_cell.angle_gamma   90.00
#
_symmetry.space_group_name_H-M   'P 1'
#
loop_
_entity.id
_entity.type
_entity.pdbx_description
1 polymer ?
#
loop_
_entity_poly.entity_id
_entity_poly.type
_entity_poly.pdbx_seq_one_letter_code
_entity_poly.pdbx_strand_id
1 'polypeptide(L)'
;MTANTEVSKQIMAQKDVLGTQIYEQNGIVYGDITFKSGVTKDYAHNLANEFLTQLKTSYPGRSITAQVVIDGKTTDFISFKP
;
A
#
# COMPACT_ATOMS: atom_id res chain seq x y z
N MET A 1 -2.21 1.09 -19.83
CA MET A 1 -2.01 1.75 -18.53
C MET A 1 -3.30 1.61 -17.73
N THR A 2 -3.50 0.50 -16.99
CA THR A 2 -4.82 0.27 -16.35
C THR A 2 -4.79 -0.48 -15.03
N ALA A 3 -3.68 -1.13 -14.64
CA ALA A 3 -3.60 -1.85 -13.37
C ALA A 3 -3.55 -0.91 -12.14
N ASN A 4 -2.84 0.22 -12.23
CA ASN A 4 -2.64 1.13 -11.08
C ASN A 4 -3.92 1.76 -10.54
N THR A 5 -4.94 1.89 -11.39
CA THR A 5 -6.21 2.53 -11.05
C THR A 5 -7.19 1.61 -10.36
N GLU A 6 -7.04 0.29 -10.41
CA GLU A 6 -8.04 -0.63 -9.82
C GLU A 6 -7.62 -1.12 -8.44
N VAL A 7 -6.34 -1.43 -8.26
CA VAL A 7 -5.72 -1.80 -6.97
C VAL A 7 -5.92 -0.69 -5.92
N SER A 8 -5.75 0.57 -6.32
CA SER A 8 -5.95 1.72 -5.44
C SER A 8 -7.42 1.94 -5.07
N LYS A 9 -8.39 1.64 -5.95
CA LYS A 9 -9.81 1.94 -5.71
C LYS A 9 -10.42 1.15 -4.56
N GLN A 10 -10.11 -0.14 -4.43
CA GLN A 10 -10.67 -0.97 -3.36
C GLN A 10 -10.16 -0.53 -1.98
N ILE A 11 -8.86 -0.24 -1.88
CA ILE A 11 -8.24 0.26 -0.65
C ILE A 11 -8.73 1.68 -0.33
N MET A 12 -8.87 2.55 -1.35
CA MET A 12 -9.39 3.91 -1.18
C MET A 12 -10.86 3.96 -0.75
N ALA A 13 -11.64 2.90 -0.99
CA ALA A 13 -13.03 2.83 -0.52
C ALA A 13 -13.15 2.59 0.99
N GLN A 14 -12.05 2.22 1.67
CA GLN A 14 -12.05 2.00 3.12
C GLN A 14 -12.21 3.33 3.87
N LYS A 15 -13.14 3.36 4.84
CA LYS A 15 -13.55 4.59 5.54
C LYS A 15 -12.43 5.36 6.23
N ASP A 16 -11.36 4.66 6.61
CA ASP A 16 -10.23 5.20 7.37
C ASP A 16 -8.99 5.47 6.51
N VAL A 17 -9.06 5.18 5.21
CA VAL A 17 -8.02 5.49 4.23
C VAL A 17 -8.23 6.89 3.66
N LEU A 18 -7.19 7.70 3.70
CA LEU A 18 -7.14 9.05 3.12
C LEU A 18 -6.65 9.05 1.68
N GLY A 19 -5.84 8.06 1.30
CA GLY A 19 -5.32 7.93 -0.05
C GLY A 19 -4.34 6.78 -0.20
N THR A 20 -4.02 6.48 -1.45
CA THR A 20 -2.93 5.57 -1.80
C THR A 20 -2.01 6.21 -2.83
N GLN A 21 -0.74 5.85 -2.79
CA GLN A 21 0.25 6.30 -3.77
C GLN A 21 1.11 5.12 -4.20
N ILE A 22 1.31 4.96 -5.50
CA ILE A 22 2.19 3.92 -6.05
C ILE A 22 3.29 4.60 -6.85
N TYR A 23 4.53 4.26 -6.57
CA TYR A 23 5.71 4.80 -7.26
C TYR A 23 6.82 3.76 -7.35
N GLU A 24 7.80 4.00 -8.21
CA GLU A 24 8.98 3.16 -8.34
C GLU A 24 10.22 3.96 -7.93
N GLN A 25 11.08 3.36 -7.11
CA GLN A 25 12.35 3.93 -6.72
C GLN A 25 13.40 2.81 -6.63
N ASN A 26 14.55 3.01 -7.28
CA ASN A 26 15.67 2.06 -7.28
C ASN A 26 15.26 0.61 -7.67
N GLY A 27 14.31 0.46 -8.59
CA GLY A 27 13.80 -0.84 -9.04
C GLY A 27 12.81 -1.53 -8.09
N ILE A 28 12.46 -0.89 -6.97
CA ILE A 28 11.45 -1.35 -6.02
C ILE A 28 10.15 -0.57 -6.26
N VAL A 29 9.03 -1.29 -6.31
CA VAL A 29 7.70 -0.68 -6.37
C VAL A 29 7.22 -0.41 -4.95
N TYR A 30 6.93 0.85 -4.65
CA TYR A 30 6.37 1.27 -3.37
C TYR A 30 4.88 1.52 -3.51
N GLY A 31 4.12 1.08 -2.52
CA GLY A 31 2.70 1.34 -2.38
C GLY A 31 2.41 1.91 -1.00
N ASP A 32 2.15 3.20 -0.92
CA ASP A 32 1.83 3.87 0.34
C ASP A 32 0.31 3.89 0.53
N ILE A 33 -0.13 3.58 1.74
CA ILE A 33 -1.52 3.76 2.20
C ILE A 33 -1.49 4.78 3.33
N THR A 34 -2.16 5.91 3.11
CA THR A 34 -2.30 6.95 4.12
C THR A 34 -3.62 6.77 4.86
N PHE A 35 -3.58 6.72 6.18
CA PHE A 35 -4.74 6.54 7.05
C PHE A 35 -5.04 7.78 7.89
N LYS A 36 -6.28 7.85 8.38
CA LYS A 36 -6.67 8.78 9.46
C LYS A 36 -5.90 8.48 10.75
N SER A 37 -5.71 9.48 11.58
CA SER A 37 -5.14 9.33 12.92
C SER A 37 -6.00 8.40 13.78
N GLY A 38 -5.35 7.64 14.68
CA GLY A 38 -6.04 6.79 15.65
C GLY A 38 -6.50 5.42 15.13
N VAL A 39 -6.21 5.08 13.86
CA VAL A 39 -6.38 3.69 13.39
C VAL A 39 -5.47 2.74 14.16
N THR A 40 -5.95 1.52 14.41
CA THR A 40 -5.14 0.51 15.10
C THR A 40 -4.05 0.00 14.16
N LYS A 41 -2.90 -0.35 14.73
CA LYS A 41 -1.78 -0.90 13.96
C LYS A 41 -2.18 -2.16 13.20
N ASP A 42 -2.93 -3.07 13.85
CA ASP A 42 -3.36 -4.33 13.24
C ASP A 42 -4.28 -4.10 12.04
N TYR A 43 -5.22 -3.15 12.14
CA TYR A 43 -6.10 -2.81 11.02
C TYR A 43 -5.31 -2.27 9.83
N ALA A 44 -4.42 -1.31 10.08
CA ALA A 44 -3.60 -0.72 9.02
C ALA A 44 -2.64 -1.74 8.39
N HIS A 45 -2.07 -2.64 9.20
CA HIS A 45 -1.20 -3.72 8.75
C HIS A 45 -1.95 -4.73 7.86
N ASN A 46 -3.19 -5.10 8.23
CA ASN A 46 -4.01 -6.00 7.43
C ASN A 46 -4.32 -5.41 6.05
N LEU A 47 -4.70 -4.13 5.99
CA LEU A 47 -4.92 -3.45 4.71
C LEU A 47 -3.64 -3.30 3.88
N ALA A 48 -2.49 -3.06 4.51
CA ALA A 48 -1.21 -3.06 3.81
C ALA A 48 -0.86 -4.42 3.21
N ASN A 49 -1.20 -5.53 3.89
CA ASN A 49 -1.05 -6.88 3.34
C ASN A 49 -1.96 -7.15 2.14
N GLU A 50 -3.22 -6.72 2.22
CA GLU A 50 -4.16 -6.83 1.10
C GLU A 50 -3.66 -6.05 -0.11
N PHE A 51 -3.23 -4.81 0.11
CA PHE A 51 -2.68 -3.96 -0.93
C PHE A 51 -1.40 -4.55 -1.53
N LEU A 52 -0.48 -5.06 -0.70
CA LEU A 52 0.73 -5.74 -1.16
C LEU A 52 0.39 -6.94 -2.06
N THR A 53 -0.65 -7.70 -1.72
CA THR A 53 -1.10 -8.84 -2.53
C THR A 53 -1.58 -8.39 -3.91
N GLN A 54 -2.35 -7.31 -3.98
CA GLN A 54 -2.81 -6.74 -5.25
C GLN A 54 -1.64 -6.17 -6.09
N LEU A 55 -0.65 -5.56 -5.43
CA LEU A 55 0.56 -5.08 -6.09
C LEU A 55 1.38 -6.24 -6.66
N LYS A 56 1.54 -7.36 -5.94
CA LYS A 56 2.25 -8.55 -6.45
C LYS A 56 1.64 -9.07 -7.75
N THR A 57 0.31 -9.08 -7.86
CA THR A 57 -0.38 -9.49 -9.09
C THR A 57 -0.17 -8.49 -10.23
N SER A 58 -0.14 -7.19 -9.92
CA SER A 58 0.00 -6.13 -10.94
C SER A 58 1.45 -5.93 -11.41
N TYR A 59 2.42 -6.29 -10.56
CA TYR A 59 3.85 -6.11 -10.79
C TYR A 59 4.59 -7.45 -10.61
N PRO A 60 4.31 -8.46 -11.45
CA PRO A 60 4.93 -9.78 -11.33
C PRO A 60 6.45 -9.69 -11.47
N GLY A 61 7.17 -10.43 -10.61
CA GLY A 61 8.64 -10.48 -10.63
C GLY A 61 9.35 -9.20 -10.15
N ARG A 62 8.62 -8.26 -9.53
CA ARG A 62 9.19 -7.04 -8.96
C ARG A 62 9.35 -7.17 -7.44
N SER A 63 10.38 -6.51 -6.90
CA SER A 63 10.43 -6.23 -5.46
C SER A 63 9.41 -5.15 -5.12
N ILE A 64 8.63 -5.36 -4.06
CA ILE A 64 7.50 -4.49 -3.71
C ILE A 64 7.53 -4.19 -2.21
N THR A 65 7.25 -2.95 -1.82
CA THR A 65 7.07 -2.55 -0.42
C THR A 65 5.76 -1.81 -0.27
N ALA A 66 4.86 -2.31 0.59
CA ALA A 66 3.68 -1.58 1.03
C ALA A 66 3.99 -0.81 2.32
N GLN A 67 3.66 0.47 2.39
CA GLN A 67 3.92 1.33 3.55
C GLN A 67 2.62 1.83 4.16
N VAL A 68 2.56 1.82 5.49
CA VAL A 68 1.48 2.41 6.28
C VAL A 68 1.92 3.79 6.73
N VAL A 69 1.16 4.81 6.33
CA VAL A 69 1.40 6.20 6.69
C VAL A 69 0.27 6.70 7.60
N ILE A 70 0.60 7.11 8.82
CA ILE A 70 -0.32 7.71 9.80
C ILE A 70 0.32 9.01 10.28
N ASP A 71 -0.46 10.09 10.35
CA ASP A 71 0.03 11.42 10.75
C ASP A 71 1.25 11.90 9.94
N GLY A 72 1.26 11.56 8.64
CA GLY A 72 2.33 11.91 7.71
C GLY A 72 3.66 11.16 7.94
N LYS A 73 3.66 10.13 8.79
CA LYS A 73 4.84 9.31 9.09
C LYS A 73 4.59 7.86 8.72
N THR A 74 5.60 7.21 8.16
CA THR A 74 5.57 5.75 7.98
C THR A 74 5.63 5.08 9.34
N THR A 75 4.57 4.36 9.71
CA THR A 75 4.45 3.67 11.01
C THR A 75 4.66 2.17 10.91
N ASP A 76 4.51 1.60 9.70
CA ASP A 76 4.72 0.19 9.41
C ASP A 76 5.02 -0.02 7.92
N PHE A 77 5.64 -1.14 7.57
CA PHE A 77 5.84 -1.52 6.17
C PHE A 77 5.99 -3.03 5.99
N ILE A 78 5.63 -3.50 4.81
CA ILE A 78 5.66 -4.92 4.44
C ILE A 78 6.34 -5.04 3.08
N SER A 79 7.41 -5.83 3.03
CA SER A 79 8.22 -5.98 1.82
C SER A 79 8.14 -7.39 1.26
N PHE A 80 8.12 -7.48 -0.06
CA PHE A 80 8.20 -8.69 -0.83
C PHE A 80 9.37 -8.61 -1.80
N LYS A 81 10.13 -9.71 -1.88
CA LYS A 81 11.14 -9.93 -2.90
C LYS A 81 10.79 -11.26 -3.61
N PRO A 82 10.68 -11.25 -4.95
CA PRO A 82 10.39 -12.44 -5.75
C PRO A 82 11.56 -13.43 -5.77
#